data_AF-A0AAV2N224-F1
#
_entry.id   AF-A0AAV2N224-F1
#
_cell.length_a   1.000
_cell.length_b   1.000
_cell.length_c   1.000
_cell.angle_alpha   90.00
_cell.angle_beta   90.00
_cell.angle_gamma   90.00
#
_symmetry.space_group_name_H-M   'P 1'
#
loop_
_entity.id
_entity.type
_entity.pdbx_description
1 polymer ?
#
loop_
_entity_poly.entity_id
_entity_poly.type
_entity_poly.pdbx_seq_one_letter_code
_entity_poly.pdbx_strand_id
1 'polypeptide(L)'
;MDFQKFAVAFEELIEDEPNSQIQNALRTTQLYLTMMLCEVERHIIALPSLRLPIRVERSIMSSIERNSVDNTKRLIRDWGALRK
;
A
#
# COMPACT_ATOMS: atom_id res chain seq x y z
N MET A 1 -8.02 6.38 2.12
CA MET A 1 -7.26 6.86 0.95
C MET A 1 -5.77 6.66 1.20
N ASP A 2 -5.31 6.81 2.44
CA ASP A 2 -3.88 6.81 2.78
C ASP A 2 -3.24 5.42 2.81
N PHE A 3 -3.96 4.38 3.28
CA PHE A 3 -3.44 3.00 3.27
C PHE A 3 -3.21 2.43 1.86
N GLN A 4 -3.99 2.87 0.87
CA GLN A 4 -3.81 2.45 -0.53
C GLN A 4 -2.58 3.12 -1.16
N LYS A 5 -2.38 4.41 -0.89
CA LYS A 5 -1.17 5.13 -1.29
C LYS A 5 0.08 4.54 -0.64
N PHE A 6 -0.03 4.18 0.64
CA PHE A 6 1.04 3.48 1.36
C PHE A 6 1.40 2.14 0.70
N ALA A 7 0.41 1.33 0.32
CA ALA A 7 0.67 0.04 -0.35
C ALA A 7 1.43 0.23 -1.68
N VAL A 8 0.99 1.18 -2.51
CA VAL A 8 1.66 1.50 -3.79
C VAL A 8 3.06 2.06 -3.55
N ALA A 9 3.23 2.99 -2.62
CA ALA A 9 4.54 3.56 -2.31
C ALA A 9 5.52 2.49 -1.78
N PHE A 10 5.03 1.51 -1.03
CA PHE A 10 5.85 0.40 -0.51
C PHE A 10 6.27 -0.56 -1.63
N GLU A 11 5.41 -0.82 -2.62
CA GLU A 11 5.76 -1.59 -3.82
C GLU A 11 6.86 -0.87 -4.63
N GLU A 12 6.68 0.43 -4.89
CA GLU A 12 7.67 1.22 -5.64
C GLU A 12 8.99 1.32 -4.88
N LEU A 13 8.97 1.42 -3.54
CA LEU A 13 10.18 1.39 -2.71
C LEU A 13 10.98 0.09 -2.86
N ILE A 14 10.32 -1.05 -3.04
CA ILE A 14 10.97 -2.34 -3.27
C ILE A 14 11.60 -2.38 -4.67
N GLU A 15 10.87 -1.92 -5.69
CA GLU A 15 11.31 -1.95 -7.08
C GLU A 15 12.44 -0.95 -7.37
N ASP A 16 12.42 0.22 -6.73
CA ASP A 16 13.45 1.27 -6.89
C ASP A 16 14.73 0.98 -6.07
N GLU A 17 14.75 0.00 -5.16
CA GLU A 17 15.90 -0.27 -4.28
C GLU A 17 17.03 -1.03 -5.00
N PRO A 18 18.22 -0.41 -5.21
CA PRO A 18 19.32 -1.04 -5.94
C PRO A 18 20.07 -2.10 -5.13
N ASN A 19 20.00 -2.08 -3.79
CA ASN A 19 20.68 -3.04 -2.95
C ASN A 19 19.81 -4.29 -2.70
N SER A 20 20.26 -5.43 -3.22
CA SER A 20 19.51 -6.70 -3.12
C SER A 20 19.26 -7.18 -1.68
N GLN A 21 20.14 -6.85 -0.72
CA GLN A 21 19.90 -7.19 0.69
C GLN A 21 18.78 -6.35 1.28
N ILE A 22 18.78 -5.05 0.99
CA ILE A 22 17.73 -4.12 1.46
C ILE A 22 16.41 -4.48 0.78
N GLN A 23 16.42 -4.73 -0.53
CA GLN A 23 15.24 -5.17 -1.28
C GLN A 23 14.62 -6.45 -0.69
N ASN A 24 15.43 -7.45 -0.33
CA ASN A 24 14.94 -8.68 0.31
C ASN A 24 14.36 -8.42 1.70
N ALA A 25 14.96 -7.52 2.48
CA ALA A 25 14.41 -7.11 3.78
C ALA A 25 13.06 -6.39 3.61
N LEU A 26 12.94 -5.52 2.60
CA LEU A 26 11.69 -4.82 2.27
C LEU A 26 10.60 -5.80 1.82
N ARG A 27 10.91 -6.76 0.93
CA ARG A 27 9.97 -7.82 0.52
C ARG A 27 9.50 -8.67 1.70
N THR A 28 10.43 -9.03 2.58
CA THR A 28 10.11 -9.77 3.81
C THR A 28 9.18 -8.96 4.71
N THR A 29 9.45 -7.66 4.86
CA THR A 29 8.60 -6.73 5.63
C THR A 29 7.21 -6.61 5.02
N GLN A 30 7.12 -6.49 3.69
CA GLN A 30 5.84 -6.46 2.97
C GLN A 30 5.00 -7.70 3.29
N LEU A 31 5.62 -8.88 3.20
CA LEU A 31 4.96 -10.15 3.48
C LEU A 31 4.45 -10.23 4.93
N TYR A 32 5.26 -9.80 5.91
CA TYR A 32 4.83 -9.73 7.30
C TYR A 32 3.65 -8.78 7.52
N LEU A 33 3.66 -7.60 6.89
CA LEU A 33 2.56 -6.64 6.98
C LEU A 33 1.27 -7.22 6.37
N THR A 34 1.36 -7.88 5.22
CA THR A 34 0.21 -8.55 4.58
C THR A 34 -0.35 -9.65 5.49
N MET A 35 0.50 -10.51 6.06
CA MET A 35 0.06 -11.55 6.98
C MET A 35 -0.62 -10.98 8.22
N MET A 36 -0.04 -9.93 8.82
CA MET A 36 -0.63 -9.26 9.99
C MET A 36 -2.00 -8.67 9.66
N LEU A 37 -2.15 -8.02 8.50
CA LEU A 37 -3.44 -7.47 8.06
C LEU A 37 -4.48 -8.58 7.87
N CYS A 38 -4.11 -9.71 7.26
CA CYS A 38 -5.00 -10.86 7.12
C CYS A 38 -5.41 -11.42 8.49
N GLU A 39 -4.50 -11.52 9.45
CA GLU A 39 -4.82 -11.98 10.80
C GLU A 39 -5.78 -11.02 11.51
N VAL A 40 -5.53 -9.70 11.44
CA VAL A 40 -6.43 -8.69 12.00
C VAL A 40 -7.81 -8.77 11.34
N GLU A 41 -7.88 -8.89 10.02
CA GLU A 41 -9.13 -9.06 9.28
C GLU A 41 -9.91 -10.30 9.74
N ARG A 42 -9.23 -11.46 9.90
CA ARG A 42 -9.84 -12.68 10.40
C ARG A 42 -10.40 -12.51 11.81
N HIS A 43 -9.65 -11.87 12.71
CA HIS A 43 -10.11 -11.61 14.08
C HIS A 43 -11.32 -10.68 14.07
N ILE A 44 -11.30 -9.63 13.25
CA ILE A 44 -12.40 -8.68 13.11
C ILE A 44 -13.67 -9.38 12.59
N ILE A 45 -13.55 -10.27 11.60
CA ILE A 45 -14.68 -11.06 11.07
C ILE A 45 -15.20 -12.06 12.11
N ALA A 46 -14.31 -12.64 12.91
CA ALA A 46 -14.66 -13.63 13.93
C ALA A 46 -15.35 -13.02 15.17
N LEU A 47 -15.29 -11.69 15.36
CA LEU A 47 -15.96 -11.03 16.49
C LEU A 47 -17.49 -11.09 16.31
N PRO A 48 -18.22 -11.81 17.18
CA PRO A 48 -19.67 -11.80 17.14
C PRO A 48 -20.18 -10.40 17.48
N SER A 49 -21.26 -9.97 16.83
CA SER A 49 -21.97 -8.68 17.02
C SER A 49 -21.38 -7.41 16.39
N LEU A 50 -20.19 -7.44 15.77
CA LEU A 50 -19.70 -6.28 15.00
C LEU A 50 -20.37 -6.23 13.62
N ARG A 51 -21.30 -5.28 13.41
CA ARG A 51 -21.78 -4.93 12.07
C ARG A 51 -20.72 -4.09 11.37
N LEU A 52 -19.78 -4.77 10.73
CA LEU A 52 -18.78 -4.10 9.91
C LEU A 52 -19.42 -3.55 8.64
N PRO A 53 -19.10 -2.31 8.23
CA PRO A 53 -19.45 -1.82 6.91
C PRO A 53 -18.92 -2.77 5.85
N ILE A 54 -19.71 -3.03 4.81
CA ILE A 54 -19.26 -3.80 3.65
C ILE A 54 -18.02 -3.13 3.08
N ARG A 55 -17.03 -3.93 2.67
CA ARG A 55 -15.83 -3.44 1.99
C ARG A 55 -16.25 -2.52 0.85
N VAL A 56 -15.93 -1.25 0.96
CA VAL A 56 -16.15 -0.31 -0.14
C VAL A 56 -15.10 -0.64 -1.19
N GLU A 57 -15.52 -1.23 -2.32
CA GLU A 57 -14.69 -1.26 -3.52
C GLU A 57 -14.41 0.20 -3.93
N ARG A 58 -13.20 0.65 -3.63
CA ARG A 58 -12.71 1.94 -4.09
C ARG A 58 -11.71 1.66 -5.20
N SER A 59 -11.96 2.21 -6.39
CA SER A 59 -10.99 2.24 -7.49
C SER A 59 -9.67 2.80 -6.93
N ILE A 60 -8.65 1.93 -6.91
CA ILE A 60 -7.39 2.12 -6.17
C ILE A 60 -6.55 3.22 -6.81
N MET A 61 -6.50 3.19 -8.13
CA MET A 61 -5.88 4.14 -9.05
C MET A 61 -6.15 3.56 -10.43
N SER A 62 -6.54 4.40 -11.37
CA SER A 62 -6.57 4.03 -12.78
C SER A 62 -5.16 3.65 -13.24
N SER A 63 -5.06 2.80 -14.26
CA SER A 63 -3.79 2.44 -14.90
C SER A 63 -2.95 3.65 -15.33
N ILE A 64 -3.62 4.77 -15.63
CA ILE A 64 -2.99 6.05 -15.99
C ILE A 64 -2.29 6.69 -14.77
N GLU A 65 -2.89 6.63 -13.59
CA GLU A 65 -2.28 7.16 -12.36
C GLU A 65 -1.09 6.29 -11.90
N ARG A 66 -1.12 4.99 -12.20
CA ARG A 66 -0.04 4.05 -11.89
C ARG A 66 1.21 4.32 -12.74
N ASN A 67 1.03 4.66 -14.02
CA ASN A 67 2.12 4.96 -14.95
C ASN A 67 2.25 6.47 -15.18
N SER A 68 2.63 7.21 -14.13
CA SER A 68 2.91 8.64 -14.27
C SER A 68 4.09 8.86 -15.22
N VAL A 69 3.89 9.67 -16.27
CA VAL A 69 4.91 10.05 -17.25
C VAL A 69 6.01 10.95 -16.64
N ASP A 70 5.75 11.56 -15.48
CA ASP A 70 6.63 12.51 -14.81
C ASP A 70 7.06 11.99 -13.42
N ASN A 71 8.38 11.96 -13.19
CA ASN A 71 8.99 11.58 -11.91
C ASN A 71 8.57 12.49 -10.76
N THR A 72 8.28 13.77 -11.02
CA THR A 72 7.78 14.70 -10.01
C THR A 72 6.40 14.28 -9.51
N LYS A 73 5.52 13.89 -10.43
CA LYS A 73 4.18 13.37 -10.12
C LYS A 73 4.24 12.00 -9.44
N ARG A 74 5.23 11.17 -9.79
CA ARG A 74 5.53 9.90 -9.10
C ARG A 74 5.90 10.13 -7.64
N LEU A 75 6.84 11.05 -7.38
CA LEU A 75 7.26 11.43 -6.03
C LEU A 75 6.13 12.03 -5.20
N ILE A 76 5.30 12.92 -5.78
CA ILE A 76 4.14 13.50 -5.08
C ILE A 76 3.10 12.42 -4.72
N ARG A 77 2.89 11.44 -5.59
CA ARG A 77 2.01 10.29 -5.35
C ARG A 77 2.54 9.40 -4.22
N ASP A 78 3.82 9.04 -4.27
CA ASP A 78 4.44 8.07 -3.37
C ASP A 78 4.70 8.64 -1.96
N TRP A 79 5.07 9.93 -1.88
CA TRP A 79 5.43 10.59 -0.63
C TRP A 79 4.32 11.51 -0.09
N GLY A 80 3.23 11.71 -0.83
CA GLY A 80 2.11 12.53 -0.40
C GLY A 80 2.46 14.00 -0.14
N ALA A 81 3.48 14.55 -0.81
CA ALA A 81 3.93 15.93 -0.64
C ALA A 81 2.84 16.92 -1.09
N LEU A 82 1.96 17.28 -0.18
CA LEU A 82 1.08 18.44 -0.31
C LEU A 82 1.97 19.69 -0.28
N ARG A 83 2.22 20.30 -1.45
CA ARG A 83 2.64 21.71 -1.48
C ARG A 83 1.48 22.53 -0.87
N LYS A 84 1.79 23.29 0.18
CA LYS A 84 0.94 24.38 0.67
C LYS A 84 0.79 25.46 -0.39
#